data_AF-A0A3N1Y2W9-F1
#
_entry.id   AF-A0A3N1Y2W9-F1
#
_cell.length_a   1.000
_cell.length_b   1.000
_cell.length_c   1.000
_cell.angle_alpha   90.00
_cell.angle_beta   90.00
_cell.angle_gamma   90.00
#
_symmetry.space_group_name_H-M   'P 1'
#
loop_
_entity.id
_entity.type
_entity.pdbx_description
1 polymer ?
#
loop_
_entity_poly.entity_id
_entity_poly.type
_entity_poly.pdbx_seq_one_letter_code
_entity_poly.pdbx_strand_id
1 'polypeptide(L)'
;MEKWKKSNLPKSDAQQPSDGSNPTCNLRLSQAEYTVGGTKIDQKSYFRNDVFSGCDWIPTEKGEKTEIKVDLQIDGESKGNYQLKVTHELHRESNQDNVTTILHWENAIPALTDQDITGKDLTLSSEEDGTFVISID
;
A
#
# COMPACT_ATOMS: atom_id res chain seq x y z
N MET A 1 9.31 8.58 -9.12
CA MET A 1 8.94 7.66 -10.21
C MET A 1 7.76 6.80 -9.78
N GLU A 2 6.73 6.66 -10.62
CA GLU A 2 5.55 5.81 -10.33
C GLU A 2 5.96 4.33 -10.22
N LYS A 3 5.41 3.65 -9.21
CA LYS A 3 5.65 2.23 -8.94
C LYS A 3 4.37 1.42 -9.05
N TRP A 4 3.24 1.97 -8.65
CA TRP A 4 1.97 1.25 -8.71
C TRP A 4 0.80 2.21 -8.59
N LYS A 5 -0.33 1.83 -9.19
CA LYS A 5 -1.59 2.56 -9.06
C LYS A 5 -2.73 1.59 -8.79
N LYS A 6 -3.66 1.99 -7.91
CA LYS A 6 -4.95 1.35 -7.71
C LYS A 6 -6.06 2.37 -7.89
N SER A 7 -6.88 2.14 -8.91
CA SER A 7 -7.99 3.04 -9.22
C SER A 7 -9.24 2.66 -8.45
N ASN A 8 -10.11 3.63 -8.19
CA ASN A 8 -11.42 3.43 -7.56
C ASN A 8 -11.35 2.66 -6.22
N LEU A 9 -10.68 3.25 -5.22
CA LEU A 9 -10.45 2.63 -3.92
C LEU A 9 -11.76 2.15 -3.28
N PRO A 10 -11.86 0.86 -2.88
CA PRO A 10 -13.00 0.40 -2.09
C PRO A 10 -12.92 0.94 -0.66
N LYS A 11 -14.08 1.05 0.00
CA LYS A 11 -14.23 1.52 1.39
C LYS A 11 -13.22 0.93 2.37
N SER A 12 -12.90 -0.36 2.22
CA SER A 12 -11.96 -1.05 3.10
C SER A 12 -10.52 -0.56 2.99
N ASP A 13 -10.08 -0.22 1.77
CA ASP A 13 -8.74 0.33 1.53
C ASP A 13 -8.70 1.82 1.84
N ALA A 14 -9.80 2.52 1.54
CA ALA A 14 -10.05 3.92 1.90
C ALA A 14 -10.15 4.17 3.42
N GLN A 15 -10.17 3.11 4.25
CA GLN A 15 -10.33 3.19 5.70
C GLN A 15 -11.64 3.86 6.13
N GLN A 16 -12.68 3.73 5.31
CA GLN A 16 -14.02 4.26 5.53
C GLN A 16 -15.00 3.11 5.84
N PRO A 17 -14.86 2.45 7.01
CA PRO A 17 -15.73 1.34 7.38
C PRO A 17 -17.19 1.81 7.54
N SER A 18 -18.12 0.87 7.42
CA SER A 18 -19.53 1.16 7.74
C SER A 18 -19.69 1.38 9.25
N ASP A 19 -20.76 2.07 9.64
CA ASP A 19 -21.06 2.37 11.04
C ASP A 19 -20.95 1.13 11.94
N GLY A 20 -20.18 1.26 13.02
CA GLY A 20 -19.92 0.17 13.98
C GLY A 20 -18.77 -0.78 13.60
N SER A 21 -18.08 -0.56 12.48
CA SER A 21 -16.87 -1.31 12.09
C SER A 21 -15.62 -0.46 12.24
N ASN A 22 -14.48 -1.10 12.56
CA ASN A 22 -13.19 -0.42 12.67
C ASN A 22 -12.46 -0.38 11.33
N PRO A 23 -11.62 0.65 11.07
CA PRO A 23 -10.69 0.63 9.95
C PRO A 23 -9.82 -0.62 9.97
N THR A 24 -9.50 -1.15 8.79
CA THR A 24 -8.71 -2.38 8.69
C THR A 24 -7.23 -2.14 9.01
N CYS A 25 -6.80 -0.87 9.02
CA CYS A 25 -5.42 -0.44 9.22
C CYS A 25 -4.45 -0.95 8.12
N ASN A 26 -4.99 -1.46 7.02
CA ASN A 26 -4.23 -2.15 5.99
C ASN A 26 -4.60 -1.65 4.59
N LEU A 27 -3.58 -1.51 3.75
CA LEU A 27 -3.71 -1.42 2.30
C LEU A 27 -3.20 -2.72 1.68
N ARG A 28 -4.07 -3.40 0.93
CA ARG A 28 -3.73 -4.61 0.20
C ARG A 28 -3.10 -4.28 -1.15
N LEU A 29 -1.79 -4.48 -1.26
CA LEU A 29 -1.05 -4.28 -2.50
C LEU A 29 -1.32 -5.45 -3.45
N SER A 30 -2.16 -5.17 -4.45
CA SER A 30 -2.71 -6.15 -5.39
C SER A 30 -2.37 -5.75 -6.81
N GLN A 31 -2.61 -6.64 -7.77
CA GLN A 31 -2.38 -6.37 -9.17
C GLN A 31 -3.13 -5.13 -9.64
N ALA A 32 -4.39 -4.95 -9.20
CA ALA A 32 -5.23 -3.77 -9.47
C ALA A 32 -5.25 -3.34 -10.96
N GLU A 33 -5.17 -4.31 -11.87
CA GLU A 33 -5.03 -4.10 -13.33
C GLU A 33 -3.78 -3.28 -13.76
N TYR A 34 -2.84 -3.03 -12.84
CA TYR A 34 -1.61 -2.30 -13.11
C TYR A 34 -0.66 -3.09 -14.02
N THR A 35 -0.05 -2.40 -14.99
CA THR A 35 0.86 -2.99 -15.97
C THR A 35 2.19 -2.26 -16.00
N VAL A 36 3.29 -3.00 -16.12
CA VAL A 36 4.63 -2.47 -16.37
C VAL A 36 5.06 -2.91 -17.77
N GLY A 37 5.41 -1.97 -18.64
CA GLY A 37 5.78 -2.28 -20.04
C GLY A 37 4.67 -2.99 -20.83
N GLY A 38 3.40 -2.72 -20.51
CA GLY A 38 2.24 -3.36 -21.13
C GLY A 38 1.90 -4.76 -20.60
N THR A 39 2.62 -5.26 -19.60
CA THR A 39 2.36 -6.57 -18.97
C THR A 39 1.83 -6.38 -17.56
N LYS A 40 0.76 -7.10 -17.21
CA LYS A 40 0.20 -7.10 -15.83
C LYS A 40 1.24 -7.59 -14.83
N ILE A 41 1.35 -6.91 -13.70
CA ILE A 41 2.28 -7.30 -12.64
C ILE A 41 1.86 -8.62 -12.00
N ASP A 42 2.83 -9.42 -11.56
CA ASP A 42 2.56 -10.53 -10.64
C ASP A 42 2.64 -10.00 -9.20
N GLN A 43 1.48 -9.74 -8.58
CA GLN A 43 1.42 -9.18 -7.22
C GLN A 43 2.16 -10.03 -6.17
N LYS A 44 2.36 -11.32 -6.43
CA LYS A 44 3.03 -12.25 -5.52
C LYS A 44 4.50 -11.94 -5.34
N SER A 45 5.13 -11.35 -6.36
CA SER A 45 6.56 -11.09 -6.39
C SER A 45 6.87 -9.60 -6.57
N TYR A 46 6.05 -8.87 -7.34
CA TYR A 46 6.31 -7.51 -7.78
C TYR A 46 6.62 -6.52 -6.65
N PHE A 47 5.75 -6.44 -5.64
CA PHE A 47 5.96 -5.46 -4.57
C PHE A 47 7.24 -5.76 -3.77
N ARG A 48 7.51 -7.04 -3.52
CA ARG A 48 8.68 -7.47 -2.76
C ARG A 48 9.98 -7.36 -3.55
N ASN A 49 9.96 -7.68 -4.84
CA ASN A 49 11.16 -7.85 -5.67
C ASN A 49 11.47 -6.64 -6.56
N ASP A 50 10.49 -5.76 -6.81
CA ASP A 50 10.64 -4.61 -7.72
C ASP A 50 10.39 -3.28 -7.00
N VAL A 51 9.30 -3.17 -6.23
CA VAL A 51 8.92 -1.91 -5.57
C VAL A 51 9.78 -1.65 -4.33
N PHE A 52 9.86 -2.63 -3.44
CA PHE A 52 10.57 -2.55 -2.15
C PHE A 52 11.88 -3.34 -2.15
N SER A 53 12.47 -3.55 -3.32
CA SER A 53 13.67 -4.39 -3.50
C SER A 53 14.90 -3.86 -2.78
N GLY A 54 15.01 -2.54 -2.64
CA GLY A 54 16.09 -1.86 -1.92
C GLY A 54 15.84 -1.66 -0.42
N CYS A 55 14.73 -2.17 0.12
CA CYS A 55 14.42 -2.04 1.54
C CYS A 55 15.09 -3.15 2.36
N ASP A 56 15.41 -2.86 3.62
CA ASP A 56 15.97 -3.84 4.54
C ASP A 56 14.86 -4.76 5.07
N TRP A 57 14.74 -5.95 4.47
CA TRP A 57 13.75 -6.95 4.87
C TRP A 57 14.25 -7.79 6.04
N ILE A 58 13.42 -7.88 7.07
CA ILE A 58 13.66 -8.63 8.30
C ILE A 58 12.75 -9.86 8.29
N PRO A 59 13.31 -11.09 8.41
CA PRO A 59 12.51 -12.30 8.53
C PRO A 59 11.60 -12.29 9.77
N THR A 60 10.46 -12.95 9.65
CA THR A 60 9.46 -13.16 10.69
C THR A 60 8.99 -14.61 10.68
N GLU A 61 8.18 -15.02 11.66
CA GLU A 61 7.60 -16.37 11.70
C GLU A 61 6.75 -16.70 10.45
N LYS A 62 6.11 -15.68 9.84
CA LYS A 62 5.12 -15.85 8.77
C LYS A 62 5.60 -15.38 7.39
N GLY A 63 6.82 -14.86 7.30
CA GLY A 63 7.34 -14.25 6.09
C GLY A 63 8.39 -13.22 6.45
N GLU A 64 8.26 -12.00 5.97
CA GLU A 64 9.22 -10.93 6.18
C GLU A 64 8.53 -9.57 6.29
N LYS A 65 9.23 -8.62 6.89
CA LYS A 65 8.74 -7.25 7.05
C LYS A 65 9.84 -6.22 6.80
N THR A 66 9.45 -5.03 6.42
CA THR A 66 10.34 -3.86 6.34
C THR A 66 9.59 -2.61 6.77
N GLU A 67 10.31 -1.52 6.96
CA GLU A 67 9.76 -0.19 7.26
C GLU A 67 10.16 0.77 6.16
N ILE A 68 9.21 1.57 5.70
CA ILE A 68 9.41 2.55 4.63
C ILE A 68 9.05 3.95 5.13
N LYS A 69 9.76 4.96 4.63
CA LYS A 69 9.38 6.37 4.81
C LYS A 69 8.38 6.75 3.72
N VAL A 70 7.27 7.36 4.12
CA VAL A 70 6.17 7.73 3.24
C VAL A 70 5.78 9.18 3.46
N ASP A 71 5.77 10.00 2.42
CA ASP A 71 5.00 11.24 2.38
C ASP A 71 3.59 10.92 1.87
N LEU A 72 2.57 11.21 2.68
CA LEU A 72 1.17 10.98 2.32
C LEU A 72 0.57 12.29 1.80
N GLN A 73 -0.03 12.23 0.62
CA GLN A 73 -0.70 13.35 -0.03
C GLN A 73 -2.13 12.95 -0.40
N ILE A 74 -3.08 13.84 -0.14
CA ILE A 74 -4.49 13.64 -0.50
C ILE A 74 -5.00 14.92 -1.15
N ASP A 75 -5.58 14.82 -2.35
CA ASP A 75 -6.01 15.97 -3.18
C ASP A 75 -4.89 17.01 -3.39
N GLY A 76 -3.66 16.54 -3.58
CA GLY A 76 -2.46 17.39 -3.68
C GLY A 76 -2.01 18.09 -2.40
N GLU A 77 -2.65 17.85 -1.25
CA GLU A 77 -2.25 18.38 0.06
C GLU A 77 -1.40 17.36 0.83
N SER A 78 -0.22 17.75 1.31
CA SER A 78 0.58 16.88 2.20
C SER A 78 -0.10 16.73 3.55
N LYS A 79 -0.35 15.46 3.92
CA LYS A 79 -0.90 15.04 5.21
C LYS A 79 0.18 14.60 6.20
N GLY A 80 1.44 14.60 5.78
CA GLY A 80 2.60 14.40 6.63
C GLY A 80 3.46 13.21 6.24
N ASN A 81 4.55 13.05 6.99
CA ASN A 81 5.54 12.00 6.79
C ASN A 81 5.36 10.89 7.82
N TYR A 82 5.35 9.65 7.35
CA TYR A 82 5.11 8.46 8.15
C TYR A 82 6.21 7.42 7.94
N GLN A 83 6.46 6.62 8.98
CA GLN A 83 7.23 5.39 8.86
C GLN A 83 6.24 4.24 8.90
N LEU A 84 6.00 3.63 7.74
CA LEU A 84 4.97 2.59 7.58
C LEU A 84 5.61 1.21 7.49
N LYS A 85 4.99 0.25 8.15
CA LYS A 85 5.37 -1.16 8.05
C LYS A 85 4.82 -1.77 6.77
N VAL A 86 5.64 -2.56 6.09
CA VAL A 86 5.23 -3.43 4.98
C VAL A 86 5.56 -4.87 5.35
N THR A 87 4.61 -5.78 5.15
CA THR A 87 4.79 -7.23 5.39
C THR A 87 4.60 -8.00 4.10
N HIS A 88 5.41 -9.02 3.89
CA HIS A 88 5.30 -9.94 2.77
C HIS A 88 5.23 -11.39 3.28
N GLU A 89 4.10 -12.07 3.04
CA GLU A 89 3.82 -13.41 3.58
C GLU A 89 3.32 -14.35 2.47
N LEU A 90 4.21 -15.17 1.92
CA LEU A 90 3.91 -16.11 0.81
C LEU A 90 2.90 -17.19 1.20
N HIS A 91 2.81 -17.57 2.47
CA HIS A 91 1.84 -18.59 2.90
C HIS A 91 0.37 -18.15 2.69
N ARG A 92 0.13 -16.85 2.47
CA ARG A 92 -1.21 -16.35 2.17
C ARG A 92 -1.67 -16.88 0.81
N GLU A 93 -0.79 -17.16 -0.14
CA GLU A 93 -1.16 -17.61 -1.49
C GLU A 93 -2.10 -18.84 -1.57
N SER A 94 -2.07 -19.74 -0.59
CA SER A 94 -2.81 -21.01 -0.62
C SER A 94 -4.30 -20.92 -0.26
N ASN A 95 -4.81 -19.75 0.14
CA ASN A 95 -6.25 -19.50 0.31
C ASN A 95 -6.71 -18.47 -0.73
N GLN A 96 -7.88 -18.71 -1.32
CA GLN A 96 -8.42 -18.02 -2.50
C GLN A 96 -8.14 -16.50 -2.52
N ASP A 97 -7.41 -16.04 -3.54
CA ASP A 97 -7.22 -14.63 -3.94
C ASP A 97 -6.24 -13.76 -3.12
N ASN A 98 -5.24 -14.39 -2.49
CA ASN A 98 -4.46 -13.72 -1.45
C ASN A 98 -3.35 -12.76 -1.93
N VAL A 99 -3.48 -11.54 -1.44
CA VAL A 99 -2.45 -10.50 -1.45
C VAL A 99 -1.34 -10.88 -0.47
N THR A 100 -0.11 -11.03 -0.98
CA THR A 100 1.08 -11.41 -0.21
C THR A 100 1.71 -10.21 0.48
N THR A 101 1.56 -9.01 -0.08
CA THR A 101 2.16 -7.78 0.45
C THR A 101 1.11 -6.83 1.02
N ILE A 102 1.25 -6.48 2.29
CA ILE A 102 0.36 -5.52 2.96
C ILE A 102 1.18 -4.34 3.47
N LEU A 103 0.69 -3.13 3.19
CA LEU A 103 1.13 -1.91 3.84
C LEU A 103 0.21 -1.62 5.02
N HIS A 104 0.81 -1.33 6.18
CA HIS A 104 0.10 -1.07 7.43
C HIS A 104 0.06 0.44 7.65
N TRP A 105 -1.14 1.02 7.67
CA TRP A 105 -1.31 2.47 7.80
C TRP A 105 -0.94 2.98 9.19
N GLU A 106 -1.09 2.15 10.22
CA GLU A 106 -0.73 2.44 11.60
C GLU A 106 -1.21 3.84 12.05
N ASN A 107 -0.28 4.76 12.31
CA ASN A 107 -0.57 6.11 12.77
C ASN A 107 -1.03 7.09 11.66
N ALA A 108 -1.03 6.67 10.40
CA ALA A 108 -1.57 7.45 9.27
C ALA A 108 -3.10 7.34 9.13
N ILE A 109 -3.75 6.44 9.87
CA ILE A 109 -5.21 6.25 9.79
C ILE A 109 -6.01 7.55 9.96
N PRO A 110 -5.72 8.43 10.95
CA PRO A 110 -6.46 9.68 11.11
C PRO A 110 -6.46 10.55 9.85
N ALA A 111 -5.34 10.60 9.12
CA ALA A 111 -5.23 11.37 7.87
C ALA A 111 -6.11 10.81 6.75
N LEU A 112 -6.32 9.50 6.72
CA LEU A 112 -7.19 8.83 5.73
C LEU A 112 -8.67 8.93 6.09
N THR A 113 -8.99 9.07 7.38
CA THR A 113 -10.36 9.13 7.88
C THR A 113 -10.92 10.55 7.99
N ASP A 114 -10.07 11.58 7.92
CA ASP A 114 -10.47 12.99 8.01
C ASP A 114 -11.43 13.39 6.87
N GLN A 115 -11.32 12.73 5.72
CA GLN A 115 -12.22 12.87 4.59
C GLN A 115 -12.47 11.53 3.88
N ASP A 116 -13.61 11.38 3.22
CA ASP A 116 -13.91 10.18 2.44
C ASP A 116 -13.09 10.13 1.15
N ILE A 117 -12.17 9.17 1.08
CA ILE A 117 -11.31 8.91 -0.09
C ILE A 117 -11.78 7.70 -0.90
N THR A 118 -12.99 7.19 -0.64
CA THR A 118 -13.59 6.09 -1.41
C THR A 118 -13.78 6.51 -2.87
N GLY A 119 -13.42 5.61 -3.79
CA GLY A 119 -13.55 5.84 -5.23
C GLY A 119 -12.43 6.68 -5.84
N LYS A 120 -11.51 7.20 -5.04
CA LYS A 120 -10.30 7.89 -5.52
C LYS A 120 -9.25 6.91 -6.04
N ASP A 121 -8.27 7.44 -6.74
CA ASP A 121 -7.12 6.71 -7.23
C ASP A 121 -5.94 6.88 -6.28
N LEU A 122 -5.33 5.76 -5.88
CA LEU A 122 -4.10 5.74 -5.09
C LEU A 122 -2.90 5.45 -5.99
N THR A 123 -1.90 6.31 -5.94
CA THR A 123 -0.62 6.14 -6.64
C THR A 123 0.51 6.01 -5.64
N LEU A 124 1.31 4.95 -5.76
CA LEU A 124 2.55 4.75 -5.02
C LEU A 124 3.74 5.09 -5.93
N SER A 125 4.57 6.00 -5.49
CA SER A 125 5.80 6.42 -6.16
C SER A 125 7.01 6.30 -5.23
N SER A 126 8.20 6.28 -5.81
CA SER A 126 9.47 6.38 -5.07
C SER A 126 10.31 7.56 -5.54
N GLU A 127 10.98 8.22 -4.61
CA GLU A 127 11.95 9.30 -4.84
C GLU A 127 13.39 8.75 -4.92
N GLU A 128 14.33 9.56 -5.39
CA GLU A 128 15.74 9.18 -5.52
C GLU A 128 16.43 8.92 -4.17
N ASP A 129 15.93 9.56 -3.10
CA ASP A 129 16.47 9.42 -1.75
C ASP A 129 15.93 8.18 -0.99
N GLY A 130 15.09 7.37 -1.66
CA GLY A 130 14.47 6.17 -1.09
C GLY A 130 13.17 6.42 -0.34
N THR A 131 12.68 7.66 -0.28
CA THR A 131 11.35 7.99 0.26
C THR A 131 10.27 7.53 -0.72
N PHE A 132 9.17 7.00 -0.19
CA PHE A 132 7.97 6.71 -0.99
C PHE A 132 6.97 7.86 -0.86
N VAL A 133 6.19 8.08 -1.91
CA VAL A 133 5.07 9.01 -1.90
C VAL A 133 3.81 8.22 -2.17
N ILE A 134 2.80 8.41 -1.33
CA ILE A 134 1.45 7.91 -1.58
C ILE A 134 0.56 9.12 -1.85
N SER A 135 0.05 9.22 -3.08
CA SER A 135 -0.90 10.25 -3.50
C SER A 135 -2.29 9.64 -3.69
N ILE A 136 -3.32 10.30 -3.19
CA ILE A 136 -4.72 9.86 -3.31
C ILE A 136 -5.56 11.01 -3.86
N ASP A 137 -6.07 10.86 -5.09
CA ASP A 137 -6.75 11.90 -5.86
C ASP A 137 -8.00 11.37 -6.60
#